data_AF-A0A0W0TN81-F1
#
_entry.id   AF-A0A0W0TN81-F1
#
_cell.length_a   1.000
_cell.length_b   1.000
_cell.length_c   1.000
_cell.angle_alpha   90.00
_cell.angle_beta   90.00
_cell.angle_gamma   90.00
#
_symmetry.space_group_name_H-M   'P 1'
#
loop_
_entity.id
_entity.type
_entity.pdbx_description
1 polymer ?
#
loop_
_entity_poly.entity_id
_entity_poly.type
_entity_poly.pdbx_seq_one_letter_code
_entity_poly.pdbx_strand_id
1 'polypeptide(L)'
;MASFWQYSATQRFFYGNKEQGGGFASLESTLSDWNREIRAGKGTQILINGRPIGELRQGKEFESQDELRTFFATELFSKAIPEEKEILANHALSHFHQGGLPFASHHCLVNAQLKKNTQIKFPNEVSKVNIVPIKGGVSIIADHTYPTVVVGNKKNTTSTYHAKIHCEMSFTTKGIHVQDLTIDCPNSAAAKILDPRTVRELLQHIINKISQAIWPNQDLPQPAELNADDLDEAKAVMRFASRGANS
;
A
#
# COMPACT_ATOMS: atom_id res chain seq x y z
N MET A 1 15.56 19.65 -4.47
CA MET A 1 14.51 20.28 -5.31
C MET A 1 13.22 20.19 -4.53
N ALA A 2 12.56 21.32 -4.25
CA ALA A 2 11.30 21.35 -3.51
C ALA A 2 10.14 20.82 -4.37
N SER A 3 9.32 19.93 -3.82
CA SER A 3 8.09 19.42 -4.42
C SER A 3 7.07 20.55 -4.53
N PHE A 4 6.66 20.91 -5.75
CA PHE A 4 5.76 22.04 -5.98
C PHE A 4 4.28 21.65 -5.78
N TRP A 5 3.94 20.36 -5.84
CA TRP A 5 2.58 19.83 -5.65
C TRP A 5 2.61 18.50 -4.90
N GLN A 6 2.77 18.57 -3.58
CA GLN A 6 2.66 17.45 -2.67
C GLN A 6 1.34 17.54 -1.89
N TYR A 7 0.56 16.45 -1.84
CA TYR A 7 -0.68 16.42 -1.06
C TYR A 7 -0.94 15.05 -0.43
N SER A 8 -1.49 15.07 0.80
CA SER A 8 -1.98 13.87 1.47
C SER A 8 -3.29 13.41 0.82
N ALA A 9 -3.39 12.12 0.56
CA ALA A 9 -4.44 11.52 -0.24
C ALA A 9 -4.97 10.22 0.35
N THR A 10 -4.83 9.97 1.66
CA THR A 10 -5.21 8.70 2.33
C THR A 10 -6.60 8.18 1.96
N GLN A 11 -7.54 9.07 1.65
CA GLN A 11 -8.90 8.75 1.16
C GLN A 11 -8.94 8.14 -0.27
N ARG A 12 -7.82 8.10 -1.00
CA ARG A 12 -7.66 7.44 -2.30
C ARG A 12 -7.25 5.98 -2.16
N PHE A 13 -6.88 5.56 -0.97
CA PHE A 13 -6.53 4.18 -0.70
C PHE A 13 -7.82 3.37 -0.52
N PHE A 14 -8.10 2.49 -1.48
CA PHE A 14 -9.33 1.68 -1.51
C PHE A 14 -9.03 0.19 -1.67
N TYR A 15 -7.92 -0.27 -1.09
CA TYR A 15 -7.56 -1.69 -1.07
C TYR A 15 -8.71 -2.53 -0.49
N GLY A 16 -9.07 -3.62 -1.18
CA GLY A 16 -10.16 -4.55 -0.81
C GLY A 16 -11.59 -4.10 -1.15
N ASN A 17 -11.80 -2.95 -1.80
CA ASN A 17 -13.10 -2.62 -2.38
C ASN A 17 -13.36 -3.50 -3.64
N LYS A 18 -14.42 -4.32 -3.62
CA LYS A 18 -14.81 -5.23 -4.73
C LYS A 18 -14.94 -4.51 -6.08
N GLU A 19 -15.31 -3.23 -6.10
CA GLU A 19 -15.45 -2.46 -7.33
C GLU A 19 -14.13 -1.90 -7.88
N GLN A 20 -13.03 -1.96 -7.12
CA GLN A 20 -11.74 -1.35 -7.48
C GLN A 20 -10.59 -2.36 -7.52
N GLY A 21 -10.89 -3.65 -7.65
CA GLY A 21 -9.89 -4.66 -8.05
C GLY A 21 -8.82 -5.00 -7.02
N GLY A 22 -8.90 -4.49 -5.79
CA GLY A 22 -8.14 -5.03 -4.67
C GLY A 22 -8.69 -6.41 -4.33
N GLY A 23 -8.18 -7.43 -4.99
CA GLY A 23 -8.66 -8.80 -4.89
C GLY A 23 -7.76 -9.64 -4.00
N PHE A 24 -8.37 -10.60 -3.30
CA PHE A 24 -7.65 -11.76 -2.80
C PHE A 24 -7.12 -12.53 -4.01
N ALA A 25 -5.84 -12.86 -4.03
CA ALA A 25 -5.31 -13.73 -5.07
C ALA A 25 -5.34 -15.20 -4.63
N SER A 26 -5.17 -16.12 -5.57
CA SER A 26 -4.97 -17.53 -5.22
C SER A 26 -3.66 -17.66 -4.43
N LEU A 27 -3.64 -18.52 -3.42
CA LEU A 27 -2.46 -18.71 -2.57
C LEU A 27 -1.20 -19.11 -3.39
N GLU A 28 -1.40 -19.80 -4.53
CA GLU A 28 -0.36 -20.14 -5.49
C GLU A 28 0.28 -18.92 -6.16
N SER A 29 -0.51 -17.86 -6.42
CA SER A 29 0.02 -16.63 -7.00
C SER A 29 0.96 -15.89 -6.04
N THR A 30 0.63 -15.88 -4.74
CA THR A 30 1.49 -15.28 -3.71
C THR A 30 2.83 -15.99 -3.63
N LEU A 31 2.85 -17.33 -3.64
CA LEU A 31 4.08 -18.11 -3.64
C LEU A 31 4.97 -17.78 -4.85
N SER A 32 4.37 -17.78 -6.05
CA SER A 32 5.07 -17.45 -7.30
C SER A 32 5.64 -16.02 -7.28
N ASP A 33 4.88 -15.07 -6.76
CA ASP A 33 5.29 -13.66 -6.64
C ASP A 33 6.51 -13.49 -5.73
N TRP A 34 6.53 -14.15 -4.57
CA TRP A 34 7.65 -14.09 -3.64
C TRP A 34 8.90 -14.78 -4.20
N ASN A 35 8.75 -15.90 -4.90
CA ASN A 35 9.87 -16.55 -5.60
C ASN A 35 10.42 -15.68 -6.74
N ARG A 36 9.57 -14.90 -7.43
CA ARG A 36 10.04 -13.91 -8.41
C ARG A 36 10.89 -12.83 -7.75
N GLU A 37 10.51 -12.35 -6.57
CA GLU A 37 11.31 -11.36 -5.84
C GLU A 37 12.68 -11.92 -5.40
N ILE A 38 12.75 -13.19 -5.00
CA ILE A 38 14.03 -13.87 -4.71
C ILE A 38 14.92 -13.89 -5.96
N ARG A 39 14.37 -14.33 -7.10
CA ARG A 39 15.11 -14.39 -8.38
C ARG A 39 15.55 -13.02 -8.89
N ALA A 40 14.80 -11.97 -8.57
CA ALA A 40 15.13 -10.61 -8.98
C ALA A 40 16.44 -10.10 -8.35
N GLY A 41 16.86 -10.66 -7.20
CA GLY A 41 18.12 -10.30 -6.54
C GLY A 41 18.22 -8.80 -6.28
N LYS A 42 19.23 -8.12 -6.84
CA LYS A 42 19.40 -6.65 -6.74
C LYS A 42 18.23 -5.85 -7.34
N GLY A 43 17.47 -6.46 -8.24
CA GLY A 43 16.29 -5.87 -8.87
C GLY A 43 15.00 -6.05 -8.07
N THR A 44 15.02 -6.72 -6.90
CA THR A 44 13.81 -6.93 -6.09
C THR A 44 13.13 -5.61 -5.75
N GLN A 45 11.82 -5.62 -5.78
CA GLN A 45 10.99 -4.50 -5.36
C GLN A 45 10.69 -4.57 -3.87
N ILE A 46 10.70 -5.77 -3.28
CA ILE A 46 10.34 -5.97 -1.86
C ILE A 46 11.59 -6.17 -1.01
N LEU A 47 11.70 -5.34 0.03
CA LEU A 47 12.68 -5.43 1.10
C LEU A 47 11.97 -5.73 2.41
N ILE A 48 12.64 -6.44 3.30
CA ILE A 48 12.19 -6.67 4.68
C ILE A 48 13.22 -6.02 5.60
N ASN A 49 12.81 -4.98 6.33
CA ASN A 49 13.69 -4.17 7.17
C ASN A 49 14.96 -3.73 6.41
N GLY A 50 14.78 -3.27 5.17
CA GLY A 50 15.86 -2.82 4.27
C GLY A 50 16.66 -3.93 3.57
N ARG A 51 16.38 -5.20 3.86
CA ARG A 51 17.12 -6.34 3.29
C ARG A 51 16.34 -7.02 2.15
N PRO A 52 16.97 -7.34 1.01
CA PRO A 52 16.37 -8.15 -0.05
C PRO A 52 15.93 -9.53 0.45
N ILE A 53 14.77 -10.01 -0.03
CA ILE A 53 14.28 -11.36 0.32
C ILE A 53 15.30 -12.43 -0.07
N GLY A 54 15.97 -12.26 -1.22
CA GLY A 54 17.04 -13.16 -1.67
C GLY A 54 18.19 -13.28 -0.67
N GLU A 55 18.52 -12.24 0.11
CA GLU A 55 19.55 -12.34 1.15
C GLU A 55 19.04 -13.12 2.38
N LEU A 56 17.80 -12.87 2.79
CA LEU A 56 17.17 -13.54 3.93
C LEU A 56 17.02 -15.04 3.69
N ARG A 57 16.78 -15.41 2.43
CA ARG A 57 16.62 -16.79 1.98
C ARG A 57 17.88 -17.40 1.39
N GLN A 58 19.00 -16.67 1.36
CA GLN A 58 20.25 -17.11 0.70
C GLN A 58 20.02 -17.59 -0.74
N GLY A 59 19.09 -16.94 -1.46
CA GLY A 59 18.68 -17.28 -2.82
C GLY A 59 17.75 -18.50 -2.95
N LYS A 60 17.41 -19.18 -1.84
CA LYS A 60 16.54 -20.37 -1.88
C LYS A 60 15.07 -19.97 -2.07
N GLU A 61 14.48 -20.41 -3.18
CA GLU A 61 13.04 -20.28 -3.41
C GLU A 61 12.22 -21.07 -2.37
N PHE A 62 10.99 -20.63 -2.15
CA PHE A 62 10.00 -21.35 -1.35
C PHE A 62 9.46 -22.54 -2.14
N GLU A 63 9.45 -23.71 -1.51
CA GLU A 63 8.97 -24.97 -2.07
C GLU A 63 7.46 -25.14 -1.86
N SER A 64 6.90 -24.51 -0.84
CA SER A 64 5.48 -24.63 -0.47
C SER A 64 4.91 -23.37 0.16
N GLN A 65 3.58 -23.28 0.20
CA GLN A 65 2.88 -22.22 0.92
C GLN A 65 3.14 -22.29 2.43
N ASP A 66 3.32 -23.48 2.98
CA ASP A 66 3.66 -23.66 4.39
C ASP A 66 5.03 -23.07 4.70
N GLU A 67 6.02 -23.30 3.84
CA GLU A 67 7.35 -22.70 4.00
C GLU A 67 7.29 -21.16 3.92
N LEU A 68 6.51 -20.62 2.97
CA LEU A 68 6.29 -19.18 2.85
C LEU A 68 5.57 -18.60 4.08
N ARG A 69 4.57 -19.30 4.60
CA ARG A 69 3.84 -18.92 5.82
C ARG A 69 4.76 -18.89 7.03
N THR A 70 5.57 -19.93 7.22
CA THR A 70 6.56 -19.98 8.30
C THR A 70 7.57 -18.85 8.16
N PHE A 71 7.99 -18.53 6.94
CA PHE A 71 8.85 -17.38 6.68
C PHE A 71 8.17 -16.05 7.05
N PHE A 72 6.90 -15.84 6.72
CA PHE A 72 6.15 -14.66 7.16
C PHE A 72 6.08 -14.56 8.68
N ALA A 73 5.74 -15.64 9.37
CA ALA A 73 5.68 -15.66 10.84
C ALA A 73 7.05 -15.33 11.48
N THR A 74 8.14 -15.80 10.86
CA THR A 74 9.50 -15.66 11.39
C THR A 74 10.10 -14.29 11.09
N GLU A 75 10.02 -13.83 9.84
CA GLU A 75 10.68 -12.60 9.38
C GLU A 75 9.76 -11.38 9.50
N LEU A 76 8.57 -11.45 8.89
CA LEU A 76 7.64 -10.30 8.82
C LEU A 76 7.00 -10.03 10.18
N PHE A 77 6.51 -11.08 10.83
CA PHE A 77 5.80 -10.99 12.10
C PHE A 77 6.69 -11.33 13.30
N SER A 78 8.02 -11.19 13.14
CA SER A 78 9.03 -11.46 14.18
C SER A 78 8.70 -10.82 15.54
N LYS A 79 8.11 -9.61 15.52
CA LYS A 79 7.76 -8.80 16.70
C LYS A 79 6.29 -8.94 17.18
N ALA A 80 5.48 -9.77 16.53
CA ALA A 80 4.15 -10.13 17.03
C ALA A 80 4.24 -11.23 18.10
N ILE A 81 3.22 -11.37 18.94
CA ILE A 81 3.16 -12.49 19.90
C ILE A 81 2.81 -13.80 19.16
N PRO A 82 3.18 -14.98 19.70
CA PRO A 82 3.02 -16.27 19.01
C PRO A 82 1.62 -16.52 18.45
N GLU A 83 0.58 -16.17 19.21
CA GLU A 83 -0.82 -16.36 18.83
C GLU A 83 -1.21 -15.50 17.62
N GLU A 84 -0.65 -14.30 17.52
CA GLU A 84 -0.91 -13.37 16.41
C GLU A 84 -0.12 -13.74 15.16
N LYS A 85 1.10 -14.29 15.31
CA LYS A 85 1.98 -14.63 14.18
C LYS A 85 1.30 -15.54 13.17
N GLU A 86 0.62 -16.59 13.65
CA GLU A 86 -0.05 -17.55 12.79
C GLU A 86 -1.24 -16.91 12.05
N ILE A 87 -2.04 -16.11 12.76
CA ILE A 87 -3.18 -15.39 12.17
C ILE A 87 -2.69 -14.44 11.07
N LEU A 88 -1.69 -13.63 11.39
CA LEU A 88 -1.11 -12.65 10.47
C LEU A 88 -0.46 -13.32 9.26
N ALA A 89 0.28 -14.41 9.45
CA ALA A 89 0.91 -15.16 8.37
C ALA A 89 -0.13 -15.75 7.39
N ASN A 90 -1.22 -16.30 7.92
CA ASN A 90 -2.32 -16.80 7.10
C ASN A 90 -3.01 -15.69 6.30
N HIS A 91 -3.28 -14.54 6.92
CA HIS A 91 -3.84 -13.40 6.18
C HIS A 91 -2.86 -12.85 5.14
N ALA A 92 -1.56 -12.78 5.47
CA ALA A 92 -0.53 -12.29 4.56
C ALA A 92 -0.45 -13.13 3.27
N LEU A 93 -0.63 -14.46 3.33
CA LEU A 93 -0.69 -15.30 2.13
C LEU A 93 -1.78 -14.85 1.13
N SER A 94 -2.88 -14.27 1.62
CA SER A 94 -3.99 -13.83 0.78
C SER A 94 -3.82 -12.40 0.27
N HIS A 95 -2.96 -11.61 0.90
CA HIS A 95 -2.84 -10.18 0.66
C HIS A 95 -1.48 -9.75 0.10
N PHE A 96 -0.41 -10.51 0.31
CA PHE A 96 0.97 -10.08 0.01
C PHE A 96 1.43 -10.55 -1.38
N HIS A 97 0.57 -10.46 -2.38
CA HIS A 97 0.87 -10.75 -3.80
C HIS A 97 1.16 -9.45 -4.58
N GLN A 98 1.58 -9.57 -5.84
CA GLN A 98 1.95 -8.43 -6.71
C GLN A 98 0.76 -7.50 -7.01
N GLY A 99 -0.45 -8.07 -7.02
CA GLY A 99 -1.74 -7.35 -7.09
C GLY A 99 -2.23 -6.80 -5.75
N GLY A 100 -1.48 -7.04 -4.69
CA GLY A 100 -1.95 -7.05 -3.32
C GLY A 100 -1.51 -5.83 -2.51
N LEU A 101 -1.53 -6.01 -1.19
CA LEU A 101 -1.27 -4.97 -0.21
C LEU A 101 0.10 -4.28 -0.38
N PRO A 102 1.22 -5.00 -0.66
CA PRO A 102 2.53 -4.38 -0.82
C PRO A 102 2.58 -3.29 -1.91
N PHE A 103 1.73 -3.41 -2.93
CA PHE A 103 1.67 -2.47 -4.07
C PHE A 103 0.32 -1.73 -4.14
N ALA A 104 -0.44 -1.69 -3.06
CA ALA A 104 -1.83 -1.25 -3.10
C ALA A 104 -2.01 0.20 -3.55
N SER A 105 -1.08 1.10 -3.25
CA SER A 105 -1.14 2.50 -3.69
C SER A 105 -1.02 2.64 -5.21
N HIS A 106 -0.16 1.84 -5.85
CA HIS A 106 -0.09 1.73 -7.31
C HIS A 106 -1.40 1.20 -7.90
N HIS A 107 -1.91 0.08 -7.37
CA HIS A 107 -3.16 -0.53 -7.87
C HIS A 107 -4.35 0.41 -7.74
N CYS A 108 -4.46 1.14 -6.63
CA CYS A 108 -5.51 2.14 -6.44
C CYS A 108 -5.41 3.27 -7.48
N LEU A 109 -4.19 3.70 -7.82
CA LEU A 109 -3.97 4.70 -8.86
C LEU A 109 -4.45 4.20 -10.23
N VAL A 110 -4.02 2.99 -10.62
CA VAL A 110 -4.40 2.40 -11.92
C VAL A 110 -5.92 2.21 -12.00
N ASN A 111 -6.54 1.63 -10.97
CA ASN A 111 -7.96 1.30 -10.99
C ASN A 111 -8.88 2.53 -10.92
N ALA A 112 -8.50 3.57 -10.18
CA ALA A 112 -9.24 4.84 -10.18
C ALA A 112 -9.28 5.49 -11.57
N GLN A 113 -8.24 5.29 -12.39
CA GLN A 113 -8.15 5.83 -13.75
C GLN A 113 -8.93 4.99 -14.77
N LEU A 114 -8.92 3.66 -14.61
CA LEU A 114 -9.74 2.75 -15.43
C LEU A 114 -11.23 3.08 -15.33
N LYS A 115 -11.73 3.43 -14.14
CA LYS A 115 -13.15 3.82 -13.93
C LYS A 115 -13.56 5.07 -14.71
N LYS A 116 -12.64 6.00 -14.99
CA LYS A 116 -12.91 7.22 -15.76
C LYS A 116 -12.62 7.05 -17.27
N ASN A 117 -12.50 5.81 -17.74
CA ASN A 117 -12.27 5.46 -19.15
C ASN A 117 -11.02 6.14 -19.75
N THR A 118 -10.06 6.50 -18.90
CA THR A 118 -8.84 7.17 -19.31
C THR A 118 -7.78 6.09 -19.50
N GLN A 119 -7.38 5.82 -20.74
CA GLN A 119 -6.32 4.85 -21.02
C GLN A 119 -4.96 5.40 -20.56
N ILE A 120 -4.68 5.27 -19.27
CA ILE A 120 -3.42 5.70 -18.68
C ILE A 120 -2.50 4.49 -18.50
N LYS A 121 -1.24 4.63 -18.93
CA LYS A 121 -0.18 3.63 -18.71
C LYS A 121 1.01 4.28 -18.04
N PHE A 122 1.68 3.51 -17.20
CA PHE A 122 2.84 3.93 -16.42
C PHE A 122 4.10 3.16 -16.86
N PRO A 123 4.63 3.40 -18.08
CA PRO A 123 5.81 2.70 -18.53
C PRO A 123 7.04 3.10 -17.69
N ASN A 124 7.91 2.13 -17.42
CA ASN A 124 9.14 2.31 -16.65
C ASN A 124 8.89 2.79 -15.21
N GLU A 125 7.76 2.41 -14.62
CA GLU A 125 7.55 2.53 -13.18
C GLU A 125 8.73 1.92 -12.41
N VAL A 126 9.16 2.63 -11.36
CA VAL A 126 10.14 2.14 -10.41
C VAL A 126 9.46 2.05 -9.06
N SER A 127 9.37 0.83 -8.53
CA SER A 127 8.66 0.53 -7.28
C SER A 127 9.58 -0.11 -6.27
N LYS A 128 9.51 0.38 -5.04
CA LYS A 128 10.23 -0.14 -3.88
C LYS A 128 9.28 -0.21 -2.70
N VAL A 129 9.24 -1.37 -2.07
CA VAL A 129 8.41 -1.66 -0.90
C VAL A 129 9.33 -2.15 0.20
N ASN A 130 9.25 -1.54 1.37
CA ASN A 130 9.94 -1.99 2.56
C ASN A 130 8.92 -2.41 3.61
N ILE A 131 8.97 -3.70 3.99
CA ILE A 131 8.12 -4.27 5.02
C ILE A 131 8.94 -4.30 6.33
N VAL A 132 8.49 -3.54 7.32
CA VAL A 132 9.18 -3.37 8.60
C VAL A 132 8.36 -4.06 9.69
N PRO A 133 8.93 -5.07 10.38
CA PRO A 133 8.26 -5.68 11.54
C PRO A 133 8.03 -4.65 12.65
N ILE A 134 6.79 -4.60 13.14
CA ILE A 134 6.36 -3.76 14.28
C ILE A 134 5.67 -4.62 15.33
N LYS A 135 5.44 -4.07 16.53
CA LYS A 135 4.67 -4.78 17.56
C LYS A 135 3.26 -5.08 17.03
N GLY A 136 2.86 -6.35 17.03
CA GLY A 136 1.54 -6.80 16.58
C GLY A 136 1.32 -6.84 15.05
N GLY A 137 2.37 -6.71 14.23
CA GLY A 137 2.20 -6.73 12.77
C GLY A 137 3.40 -6.24 11.96
N VAL A 138 3.11 -5.61 10.82
CA VAL A 138 4.12 -4.93 9.97
C VAL A 138 3.68 -3.52 9.58
N SER A 139 4.65 -2.62 9.41
CA SER A 139 4.49 -1.42 8.58
C SER A 139 4.98 -1.75 7.16
N ILE A 140 4.22 -1.35 6.16
CA ILE A 140 4.54 -1.51 4.74
C ILE A 140 4.69 -0.10 4.18
N ILE A 141 5.91 0.20 3.74
CA ILE A 141 6.28 1.49 3.18
C ILE A 141 6.51 1.28 1.69
N ALA A 142 5.66 1.85 0.85
CA ALA A 142 5.69 1.70 -0.60
C ALA A 142 6.00 3.03 -1.27
N ASP A 143 7.12 3.08 -1.97
CA ASP A 143 7.58 4.19 -2.78
C ASP A 143 7.50 3.82 -4.27
N HIS A 144 6.74 4.61 -5.01
CA HIS A 144 6.59 4.48 -6.45
C HIS A 144 7.08 5.75 -7.13
N THR A 145 7.92 5.61 -8.15
CA THR A 145 8.28 6.70 -9.05
C THR A 145 7.77 6.36 -10.45
N TYR A 146 7.09 7.33 -11.05
CA TYR A 146 6.52 7.24 -12.40
C TYR A 146 7.24 8.23 -13.30
N PRO A 147 8.33 7.84 -14.00
CA PRO A 147 9.06 8.76 -14.87
C PRO A 147 8.23 9.21 -16.09
N THR A 148 7.37 8.33 -16.58
CA THR A 148 6.57 8.54 -17.78
C THR A 148 5.12 8.16 -17.51
N VAL A 149 4.20 8.98 -18.02
CA VAL A 149 2.77 8.66 -18.07
C VAL A 149 2.28 8.77 -19.50
N VAL A 150 1.65 7.72 -20.01
CA VAL A 150 1.01 7.70 -21.33
C VAL A 150 -0.49 7.84 -21.13
N VAL A 151 -1.11 8.81 -21.82
CA VAL A 151 -2.57 9.01 -21.83
C VAL A 151 -3.07 8.85 -23.26
N GLY A 152 -3.81 7.79 -23.54
CA GLY A 152 -4.12 7.37 -24.91
C GLY A 152 -2.83 7.11 -25.70
N ASN A 153 -2.60 7.89 -26.76
CA ASN A 153 -1.37 7.81 -27.56
C ASN A 153 -0.32 8.88 -27.17
N LYS A 154 -0.61 9.75 -26.21
CA LYS A 154 0.29 10.84 -25.82
C LYS A 154 1.21 10.40 -24.69
N LYS A 155 2.52 10.39 -24.95
CA LYS A 155 3.56 10.16 -23.94
C LYS A 155 3.92 11.48 -23.24
N ASN A 156 3.69 11.54 -21.93
CA ASN A 156 4.07 12.67 -21.08
C ASN A 156 5.30 12.26 -20.26
N THR A 157 6.48 12.67 -20.73
CA THR A 157 7.75 12.44 -20.03
C THR A 157 8.24 13.77 -19.49
N THR A 158 8.56 13.83 -18.20
CA THR A 158 9.27 14.98 -17.62
C THR A 158 10.76 14.63 -17.50
N SER A 159 11.61 15.63 -17.24
CA SER A 159 13.06 15.43 -17.15
C SER A 159 13.50 14.60 -15.94
N THR A 160 12.65 14.43 -14.92
CA THR A 160 12.98 13.74 -13.66
C THR A 160 11.93 12.71 -13.25
N TYR A 161 10.67 13.11 -13.08
CA TYR A 161 9.54 12.21 -12.81
C TYR A 161 8.19 12.88 -13.07
N HIS A 162 7.19 12.12 -13.50
CA HIS A 162 5.82 12.60 -13.65
C HIS A 162 5.08 12.62 -12.32
N ALA A 163 5.27 11.57 -11.52
CA ALA A 163 4.85 11.57 -10.13
C ALA A 163 5.67 10.63 -9.27
N LYS A 164 5.61 10.89 -7.97
CA LYS A 164 6.04 9.98 -6.92
C LYS A 164 4.87 9.73 -5.98
N ILE A 165 4.73 8.49 -5.53
CA ILE A 165 3.76 8.14 -4.50
C ILE A 165 4.52 7.49 -3.38
N HIS A 166 4.32 8.02 -2.18
CA HIS A 166 4.74 7.41 -0.94
C HIS A 166 3.51 6.94 -0.19
N CYS A 167 3.50 5.72 0.31
CA CYS A 167 2.42 5.19 1.12
C CYS A 167 3.00 4.42 2.29
N GLU A 168 2.51 4.72 3.49
CA GLU A 168 2.75 3.91 4.67
C GLU A 168 1.43 3.33 5.18
N MET A 169 1.44 2.03 5.44
CA MET A 169 0.28 1.31 5.98
C MET A 169 0.72 0.30 7.02
N SER A 170 -0.09 0.07 8.03
CA SER A 170 0.10 -1.05 8.96
C SER A 170 -0.84 -2.20 8.63
N PHE A 171 -0.33 -3.41 8.81
CA PHE A 171 -1.07 -4.66 8.74
C PHE A 171 -0.93 -5.36 10.10
N THR A 172 -2.04 -5.44 10.84
CA THR A 172 -2.11 -5.98 12.21
C THR A 172 -3.35 -6.84 12.35
N THR A 173 -3.50 -7.58 13.46
CA THR A 173 -4.69 -8.40 13.73
C THR A 173 -5.99 -7.58 13.79
N LYS A 174 -5.89 -6.28 14.08
CA LYS A 174 -7.03 -5.33 14.07
C LYS A 174 -7.45 -4.92 12.65
N GLY A 175 -6.58 -5.14 11.66
CA GLY A 175 -6.83 -4.87 10.25
C GLY A 175 -5.69 -4.11 9.57
N ILE A 176 -6.03 -3.56 8.40
CA ILE A 176 -5.16 -2.72 7.59
C ILE A 176 -5.49 -1.25 7.87
N HIS A 177 -4.47 -0.44 8.16
CA HIS A 177 -4.61 0.99 8.41
C HIS A 177 -3.63 1.79 7.56
N VAL A 178 -4.14 2.81 6.85
CA VAL A 178 -3.29 3.74 6.09
C VAL A 178 -2.81 4.84 7.03
N GLN A 179 -1.50 4.96 7.18
CA GLN A 179 -0.87 5.96 8.03
C GLN A 179 -0.55 7.22 7.24
N ASP A 180 0.06 7.04 6.07
CA ASP A 180 0.31 8.11 5.12
C ASP A 180 0.07 7.65 3.68
N LEU A 181 -0.37 8.59 2.85
CA LEU A 181 -0.37 8.45 1.41
C LEU A 181 -0.12 9.83 0.82
N THR A 182 1.07 10.04 0.30
CA THR A 182 1.51 11.28 -0.31
C THR A 182 1.68 11.09 -1.81
N ILE A 183 1.11 11.99 -2.60
CA ILE A 183 1.35 12.07 -4.04
C ILE A 183 2.12 13.36 -4.31
N ASP A 184 3.28 13.23 -4.94
CA ASP A 184 4.15 14.34 -5.35
C ASP A 184 4.20 14.42 -6.88
N CYS A 185 3.93 15.61 -7.42
CA CYS A 185 3.97 15.93 -8.83
C CYS A 185 4.82 17.19 -9.08
N PRO A 186 5.54 17.28 -10.21
CA PRO A 186 6.37 18.44 -10.51
C PRO A 186 5.56 19.70 -10.83
N ASN A 187 4.30 19.57 -11.26
CA ASN A 187 3.40 20.68 -11.56
C ASN A 187 1.92 20.24 -11.56
N SER A 188 1.02 21.21 -11.62
CA SER A 188 -0.43 20.99 -11.61
C SER A 188 -0.96 20.23 -12.83
N ALA A 189 -0.28 20.31 -13.98
CA ALA A 189 -0.68 19.56 -15.18
C ALA A 189 -0.44 18.05 -15.00
N ALA A 190 0.70 17.67 -14.40
CA ALA A 190 0.99 16.28 -14.04
C ALA A 190 0.01 15.78 -12.96
N ALA A 191 -0.25 16.59 -11.92
CA ALA A 191 -1.20 16.25 -10.88
C ALA A 191 -2.61 15.96 -11.42
N LYS A 192 -3.10 16.76 -12.38
CA LYS A 192 -4.43 16.58 -13.00
C LYS A 192 -4.58 15.27 -13.79
N ILE A 193 -3.49 14.72 -14.32
CA ILE A 193 -3.52 13.43 -15.02
C ILE A 193 -3.75 12.30 -14.00
N LEU A 194 -3.16 12.41 -12.82
CA LEU A 194 -3.27 11.40 -11.77
C LEU A 194 -4.46 11.62 -10.85
N ASP A 195 -4.94 12.85 -10.75
CA ASP A 195 -6.11 13.26 -9.99
C ASP A 195 -7.07 14.04 -10.89
N PRO A 196 -7.97 13.34 -11.59
CA PRO A 196 -8.92 13.95 -12.51
C PRO A 196 -10.10 14.61 -11.77
N ARG A 197 -10.00 14.84 -10.46
CA ARG A 197 -10.98 15.65 -9.73
C ARG A 197 -10.83 17.12 -10.14
N THR A 198 -11.95 17.79 -10.26
CA THR A 198 -12.02 19.24 -10.52
C THR A 198 -11.45 20.01 -9.33
N VAL A 199 -10.96 21.24 -9.57
CA VAL A 199 -10.51 22.15 -8.50
C VAL A 199 -11.59 22.34 -7.43
N ARG A 200 -12.87 22.31 -7.81
CA ARG A 200 -14.02 22.37 -6.90
C ARG A 200 -14.11 21.15 -5.98
N GLU A 201 -13.89 19.95 -6.51
CA GLU A 201 -13.88 18.72 -5.70
C GLU A 201 -12.68 18.67 -4.75
N LEU A 202 -11.52 19.16 -5.18
CA LEU A 202 -10.33 19.29 -4.34
C LEU A 202 -10.54 20.34 -3.23
N LEU A 203 -11.11 21.51 -3.56
CA LEU A 203 -11.45 22.54 -2.58
C LEU A 203 -12.53 22.08 -1.60
N GLN A 204 -13.59 21.42 -2.08
CA GLN A 204 -14.63 20.86 -1.21
C GLN A 204 -14.05 19.80 -0.27
N HIS A 205 -13.08 19.00 -0.73
CA HIS A 205 -12.38 18.03 0.09
C HIS A 205 -11.51 18.69 1.17
N ILE A 206 -10.76 19.75 0.81
CA ILE A 206 -9.98 20.55 1.76
C ILE A 206 -10.90 21.23 2.78
N ILE A 207 -12.02 21.80 2.33
CA ILE A 207 -13.05 22.40 3.20
C ILE A 207 -13.59 21.36 4.17
N ASN A 208 -13.93 20.15 3.71
CA ASN A 208 -14.41 19.09 4.58
C ASN A 208 -13.36 18.68 5.65
N LYS A 209 -12.06 18.68 5.29
CA LYS A 209 -10.97 18.40 6.22
C LYS A 209 -10.74 19.51 7.23
N ILE A 210 -10.80 20.77 6.79
CA ILE A 210 -10.70 21.94 7.67
C ILE A 210 -11.91 21.99 8.61
N SER A 211 -13.12 21.74 8.11
CA SER A 211 -14.33 21.67 8.93
C SER A 211 -14.27 20.55 9.97
N GLN A 212 -13.70 19.39 9.62
CA GLN A 212 -13.44 18.30 10.56
C GLN A 212 -12.36 18.65 11.61
N ALA A 213 -11.41 19.52 11.26
CA ALA A 213 -10.36 19.98 12.19
C ALA A 213 -10.81 21.15 13.08
N ILE A 214 -11.71 22.01 12.61
CA ILE A 214 -12.22 23.21 13.32
C ILE A 214 -13.45 22.88 14.19
N TRP A 215 -14.31 21.98 13.72
CA TRP A 215 -15.44 21.45 14.50
C TRP A 215 -15.25 19.95 14.72
N PRO A 216 -14.33 19.55 15.61
CA PRO A 216 -14.36 18.20 16.13
C PRO A 216 -15.66 18.11 16.94
N ASN A 217 -16.63 17.32 16.48
CA ASN A 217 -17.76 16.97 17.33
C ASN A 217 -17.21 16.42 18.66
N GLN A 218 -17.87 16.83 19.74
CA GLN A 218 -17.56 16.53 21.13
C GLN A 218 -17.23 15.04 21.34
N ASP A 219 -16.28 14.79 22.25
CA ASP A 219 -15.86 13.49 22.82
C ASP A 219 -14.83 12.62 22.08
N LEU A 220 -13.62 13.14 21.81
CA LEU A 220 -12.44 12.27 21.57
C LEU A 220 -11.15 12.80 22.24
N PRO A 221 -10.34 11.95 22.89
CA PRO A 221 -9.13 12.36 23.60
C PRO A 221 -7.98 12.71 22.67
N GLN A 222 -7.18 13.69 23.10
CA GLN A 222 -5.95 14.16 22.45
C GLN A 222 -4.76 13.21 22.66
N PRO A 223 -3.71 13.32 21.82
CA PRO A 223 -2.82 12.22 21.50
C PRO A 223 -1.77 11.98 22.59
N ALA A 224 -1.72 10.74 23.07
CA ALA A 224 -0.58 10.16 23.77
C ALA A 224 0.19 9.22 22.83
N GLU A 225 1.45 8.98 23.17
CA GLU A 225 2.42 8.13 22.45
C GLU A 225 1.80 6.82 21.96
N LEU A 226 2.02 6.49 20.69
CA LEU A 226 1.39 5.40 19.93
C LEU A 226 1.51 4.03 20.64
N ASN A 227 0.50 3.68 21.43
CA ASN A 227 0.19 2.31 21.80
C ASN A 227 -0.76 1.71 20.76
N ALA A 228 -0.48 0.48 20.31
CA ALA A 228 -1.33 -0.24 19.35
C ALA A 228 -2.77 -0.48 19.86
N ASP A 229 -3.01 -0.26 21.15
CA ASP A 229 -4.31 -0.35 21.81
C ASP A 229 -5.19 0.89 21.63
N ASP A 230 -4.62 2.03 21.20
CA ASP A 230 -5.33 3.31 21.06
C ASP A 230 -5.75 3.63 19.61
N LEU A 231 -5.77 2.63 18.72
CA LEU A 231 -6.24 2.81 17.35
C LEU A 231 -7.78 2.86 17.30
N ASP A 232 -8.33 4.08 17.49
CA ASP A 232 -9.76 4.38 17.34
C ASP A 232 -10.30 4.03 15.94
N GLU A 233 -11.51 3.48 15.92
CA GLU A 233 -12.20 2.82 14.78
C GLU A 233 -12.46 3.71 13.54
N ALA A 234 -12.09 5.00 13.55
CA ALA A 234 -12.46 5.97 12.53
C ALA A 234 -11.42 6.18 11.39
N LYS A 235 -10.22 5.61 11.47
CA LYS A 235 -9.18 5.75 10.43
C LYS A 235 -9.16 4.55 9.49
N ALA A 236 -9.92 4.63 8.39
CA ALA A 236 -9.89 3.73 7.22
C ALA A 236 -9.50 2.27 7.58
N VAL A 237 -10.29 1.65 8.46
CA VAL A 237 -10.06 0.29 8.92
C VAL A 237 -10.69 -0.68 7.92
N MET A 238 -9.88 -1.46 7.22
CA MET A 238 -10.37 -2.72 6.66
C MET A 238 -10.13 -3.82 7.69
N ARG A 239 -11.21 -4.27 8.34
CA ARG A 239 -11.17 -5.46 9.19
C ARG A 239 -11.02 -6.69 8.29
N PHE A 240 -10.20 -7.66 8.71
CA PHE A 240 -10.24 -8.96 8.05
C PHE A 240 -11.64 -9.53 8.27
N ALA A 241 -12.34 -9.85 7.18
CA ALA A 241 -13.54 -10.65 7.30
C ALA A 241 -13.13 -11.96 7.97
N SER A 242 -13.74 -12.30 9.11
CA SER A 242 -13.65 -13.65 9.65
C SER A 242 -14.17 -14.57 8.55
N ARG A 243 -13.26 -15.31 7.90
CA ARG A 243 -13.70 -16.51 7.21
C ARG A 243 -14.21 -17.39 8.34
N GLY A 244 -15.55 -17.48 8.44
CA GLY A 244 -16.17 -18.51 9.25
C GLY A 244 -15.47 -19.81 8.91
N ALA A 245 -14.85 -20.42 9.92
CA ALA A 245 -14.59 -21.84 9.87
C ALA A 245 -15.96 -22.48 9.61
N ASN A 246 -16.20 -22.97 8.38
CA ASN A 246 -17.11 -24.06 8.09
C ASN A 246 -17.05 -24.45 6.61
N SER A 247 -16.91 -25.78 6.44
CA SER A 247 -17.22 -26.67 5.32
C SER A 247 -16.48 -26.49 4.00
#